data_AF-A0A926EB38-F1
#
_entry.id   AF-A0A926EB38-F1
#
_cell.length_a   1.000
_cell.length_b   1.000
_cell.length_c   1.000
_cell.angle_alpha   90.00
_cell.angle_beta   90.00
_cell.angle_gamma   90.00
#
_symmetry.space_group_name_H-M   'P 1'
#
loop_
_entity.id
_entity.type
_entity.pdbx_description
1 polymer ?
#
loop_
_entity_poly.entity_id
_entity_poly.type
_entity_poly.pdbx_seq_one_letter_code
_entity_poly.pdbx_strand_id
1 'polypeptide(L)'
;MELSKILERFALFADMELTDAMQWLPLCQAAAQSVERSLRPGADPDKNQERLSLVAAALAYHHYEKGRGSAGTKSISVGDVKVESSAQSDTSREVLEEMWALCQDLLTRPDGDVWLCS
;
A
#
# COMPACT_ATOMS: atom_id res chain seq x y z
N MET A 1 6.12 13.68 -6.44
CA MET A 1 5.47 12.44 -6.93
C MET A 1 4.16 12.79 -7.59
N GLU A 2 3.82 12.15 -8.70
CA GLU A 2 2.61 12.49 -9.45
C GLU A 2 1.45 11.60 -9.02
N LEU A 3 0.42 12.19 -8.43
CA LEU A 3 -0.72 11.44 -7.90
C LEU A 3 -1.46 10.63 -8.99
N SER A 4 -1.55 11.16 -10.21
CA SER A 4 -2.14 10.45 -11.36
C SER A 4 -1.38 9.16 -11.67
N LYS A 5 -0.04 9.18 -11.60
CA LYS A 5 0.81 8.02 -11.82
C LYS A 5 0.66 6.96 -10.73
N ILE A 6 0.42 7.39 -9.49
CA ILE A 6 0.14 6.50 -8.35
C ILE A 6 -1.22 5.83 -8.56
N LEU A 7 -2.24 6.59 -8.95
CA LEU A 7 -3.59 6.09 -9.19
C LEU A 7 -3.64 5.06 -10.32
N GLU A 8 -2.98 5.33 -11.44
CA GLU A 8 -2.86 4.39 -12.57
C GLU A 8 -2.21 3.07 -12.15
N ARG A 9 -1.11 3.13 -11.40
CA ARG A 9 -0.40 1.93 -10.91
C ARG A 9 -1.22 1.18 -9.87
N PHE A 10 -1.92 1.90 -9.00
CA PHE A 10 -2.83 1.31 -8.04
C PHE A 10 -3.95 0.55 -8.75
N ALA A 11 -4.56 1.13 -9.79
CA ALA A 11 -5.59 0.48 -10.60
C ALA A 11 -5.08 -0.83 -11.22
N LEU A 12 -3.83 -0.82 -11.72
CA LEU A 12 -3.16 -2.02 -12.25
C LEU A 12 -2.93 -3.08 -11.17
N PHE A 13 -2.46 -2.71 -9.97
CA PHE A 13 -2.26 -3.67 -8.88
C PHE A 13 -3.56 -4.27 -8.36
N ALA A 14 -4.62 -3.46 -8.32
CA ALA A 14 -5.91 -3.85 -7.80
C ALA A 14 -6.84 -4.47 -8.87
N ASP A 15 -6.32 -4.71 -10.08
CA ASP A 15 -7.04 -5.24 -11.25
C ASP A 15 -8.39 -4.56 -11.48
N MET A 16 -8.37 -3.22 -11.51
CA MET A 16 -9.57 -2.40 -11.68
C MET A 16 -9.38 -1.31 -12.72
N GLU A 17 -10.51 -0.84 -13.27
CA GLU A 17 -10.55 0.29 -14.18
C GLU A 17 -10.15 1.59 -13.47
N LEU A 18 -9.50 2.50 -14.21
CA LEU A 18 -9.04 3.77 -13.66
C LEU A 18 -10.21 4.60 -13.08
N THR A 19 -11.39 4.52 -13.70
CA THR A 19 -12.60 5.20 -13.22
C THR A 19 -13.04 4.71 -11.84
N ASP A 20 -12.91 3.41 -11.57
CA ASP A 20 -13.23 2.81 -10.28
C ASP A 20 -12.14 3.12 -9.25
N ALA A 21 -10.88 3.21 -9.69
CA ALA A 21 -9.76 3.60 -8.85
C ALA A 21 -9.90 5.04 -8.31
N MET A 22 -10.57 5.95 -9.03
CA MET A 22 -10.75 7.35 -8.61
C MET A 22 -11.39 7.50 -7.23
N GLN A 23 -12.27 6.57 -6.81
CA GLN A 23 -12.86 6.60 -5.47
C GLN A 23 -11.82 6.41 -4.35
N TRP A 24 -10.68 5.79 -4.69
CA TRP A 24 -9.54 5.52 -3.81
C TRP A 24 -8.43 6.58 -3.95
N LEU A 25 -8.70 7.70 -4.61
CA LEU A 25 -7.75 8.82 -4.69
C LEU A 25 -7.24 9.29 -3.30
N PRO A 26 -8.09 9.40 -2.25
CA PRO A 26 -7.60 9.76 -0.91
C PRO A 26 -6.61 8.72 -0.34
N LEU A 27 -6.77 7.45 -0.69
CA LEU A 27 -5.86 6.38 -0.28
C LEU A 27 -4.51 6.51 -0.96
N CYS A 28 -4.51 6.81 -2.27
CA CYS A 28 -3.28 7.09 -3.03
C CYS A 28 -2.55 8.32 -2.49
N GLN A 29 -3.28 9.36 -2.06
CA GLN A 29 -2.71 10.56 -1.43
C GLN A 29 -2.05 10.24 -0.08
N ALA A 30 -2.75 9.48 0.78
CA ALA A 30 -2.20 9.07 2.07
C ALA A 30 -0.93 8.24 1.89
N ALA A 31 -0.94 7.28 0.95
CA ALA A 31 0.22 6.47 0.65
C ALA A 31 1.40 7.30 0.13
N ALA A 32 1.16 8.28 -0.74
CA ALA A 32 2.19 9.21 -1.20
C ALA A 32 2.84 9.96 -0.02
N GLN A 33 2.02 10.53 0.88
CA GLN A 33 2.53 11.24 2.06
C GLN A 33 3.35 10.33 2.99
N SER A 34 2.94 9.08 3.16
CA SER A 34 3.68 8.09 3.95
C SER A 34 5.06 7.79 3.33
N VAL A 35 5.14 7.69 2.00
CA VAL A 35 6.41 7.51 1.29
C VAL A 35 7.29 8.76 1.45
N GLU A 36 6.73 9.98 1.35
CA GLU A 36 7.48 11.22 1.54
C GLU A 36 8.08 11.34 2.94
N ARG A 37 7.29 10.99 3.97
CA ARG A 37 7.76 10.95 5.36
C ARG A 37 8.86 9.91 5.59
N SER A 38 8.93 8.91 4.72
CA SER A 38 9.93 7.84 4.78
C SER A 38 11.20 8.15 3.98
N LEU A 39 11.29 9.31 3.34
CA LEU A 39 12.48 9.69 2.58
C LEU A 39 13.68 9.92 3.51
N ARG A 40 14.82 9.36 3.11
CA ARG A 40 16.10 9.60 3.78
C ARG A 40 16.56 11.05 3.59
N PRO A 41 17.29 11.63 4.55
CA PRO A 41 17.97 12.91 4.35
C PRO A 41 18.87 12.87 3.11
N GLY A 42 18.65 13.81 2.18
CA GLY A 42 19.41 13.89 0.92
C GLY A 42 18.85 13.07 -0.24
N ALA A 43 17.72 12.37 -0.08
CA ALA A 43 17.00 11.80 -1.20
C ALA A 43 16.43 12.92 -2.08
N ASP A 44 16.58 12.79 -3.40
CA ASP A 44 16.03 13.71 -4.39
C ASP A 44 14.70 13.13 -4.93
N PRO A 45 13.54 13.60 -4.44
CA PRO A 45 12.25 13.05 -4.83
C PRO A 45 11.93 13.33 -6.30
N ASP A 46 12.48 14.39 -6.90
CA ASP A 46 12.21 14.78 -8.28
C ASP A 46 12.97 13.90 -9.28
N LYS A 47 14.17 13.46 -8.94
CA LYS A 47 14.90 12.47 -9.75
C LYS A 47 14.38 11.04 -9.61
N ASN A 48 13.58 10.75 -8.58
CA ASN A 48 13.11 9.40 -8.28
C ASN A 48 11.58 9.27 -8.33
N GLN A 49 10.89 10.21 -9.01
CA GLN A 49 9.43 10.26 -9.01
C GLN A 49 8.78 8.94 -9.45
N GLU A 50 9.33 8.22 -10.43
CA GLU A 50 8.76 6.96 -10.92
C GLU A 50 8.84 5.84 -9.88
N ARG A 51 10.02 5.66 -9.29
CA ARG A 51 10.28 4.66 -8.25
C ARG A 51 9.41 4.94 -7.01
N LEU A 52 9.37 6.20 -6.58
CA LEU A 52 8.57 6.61 -5.43
C LEU A 52 7.06 6.48 -5.69
N SER A 53 6.59 6.78 -6.91
CA SER A 53 5.17 6.60 -7.28
C SER A 53 4.77 5.12 -7.31
N LEU A 54 5.69 4.23 -7.72
CA LEU A 54 5.47 2.79 -7.71
C LEU A 54 5.31 2.24 -6.30
N VAL A 55 6.17 2.66 -5.38
CA VAL A 55 6.07 2.30 -3.96
C VAL A 55 4.79 2.83 -3.33
N ALA A 56 4.43 4.09 -3.59
CA ALA A 56 3.19 4.67 -3.08
C ALA A 56 1.95 3.92 -3.59
N ALA A 57 1.95 3.47 -4.85
CA ALA A 57 0.86 2.67 -5.40
C ALA A 57 0.77 1.29 -4.76
N ALA A 58 1.90 0.62 -4.54
CA ALA A 58 1.94 -0.67 -3.85
C ALA A 58 1.47 -0.55 -2.39
N LEU A 59 1.82 0.55 -1.71
CA LEU A 59 1.35 0.82 -0.35
C LEU A 59 -0.16 1.07 -0.33
N ALA A 60 -0.69 1.87 -1.25
CA ALA A 60 -2.13 2.07 -1.40
C ALA A 60 -2.87 0.75 -1.66
N TYR A 61 -2.32 -0.11 -2.54
CA TYR A 61 -2.88 -1.43 -2.82
C TYR A 61 -2.89 -2.34 -1.58
N HIS A 62 -1.80 -2.37 -0.83
CA HIS A 62 -1.72 -3.13 0.42
C HIS A 62 -2.78 -2.68 1.45
N HIS A 63 -2.98 -1.37 1.61
CA HIS A 63 -4.03 -0.84 2.47
C HIS A 63 -5.43 -1.17 1.98
N TYR A 64 -5.65 -1.11 0.67
CA TYR A 64 -6.92 -1.47 0.04
C TYR A 64 -7.27 -2.94 0.29
N GLU A 65 -6.34 -3.86 0.06
CA GLU A 65 -6.54 -5.30 0.31
C GLU A 65 -6.80 -5.60 1.79
N LYS A 66 -6.05 -4.97 2.70
CA LYS A 66 -6.30 -5.10 4.14
C LYS A 66 -7.66 -4.52 4.55
N GLY A 67 -8.07 -3.39 3.98
CA GLY A 67 -9.39 -2.79 4.20
C GLY A 67 -10.52 -3.68 3.70
N ARG A 68 -10.34 -4.34 2.56
CA ARG A 68 -11.30 -5.32 2.01
C ARG A 68 -11.37 -6.60 2.82
N GLY A 69 -10.23 -7.10 3.31
CA GLY A 69 -10.16 -8.23 4.24
C GLY A 69 -10.89 -7.95 5.56
N SER A 70 -10.86 -6.70 6.04
CA SER A 70 -11.59 -6.26 7.24
C SER A 70 -13.10 -6.09 7.01
N ALA A 71 -13.55 -5.70 5.80
CA ALA A 71 -14.97 -5.64 5.46
C ALA A 71 -15.65 -7.03 5.37
N GLY A 72 -14.85 -8.10 5.26
CA GLY A 72 -15.30 -9.50 5.32
C GLY A 72 -15.45 -10.08 6.73
N THR A 73 -15.08 -9.36 7.80
CA THR A 73 -15.19 -9.82 9.18
C THR A 73 -16.36 -9.17 9.93
N LYS A 74 -17.57 -9.32 9.38
CA LYS A 74 -18.79 -9.38 10.20
C LYS A 74 -19.04 -10.83 10.63
N SER A 75 -18.13 -11.41 11.39
CA SER A 75 -18.41 -12.63 12.18
C SER A 75 -18.73 -12.21 13.61
N ILE A 76 -19.94 -11.67 13.80
CA ILE A 76 -20.54 -11.48 15.11
C ILE A 76 -21.19 -12.82 15.52
N SER A 77 -20.43 -13.55 16.35
CA SER A 77 -20.73 -14.62 17.33
C SER A 77 -21.99 -15.50 17.20
N VAL A 78 -21.83 -16.84 17.22
CA VAL A 78 -22.43 -17.80 18.19
C VAL A 78 -21.69 -19.16 18.06
N GLY A 79 -20.99 -19.60 19.11
CA GLY A 79 -20.61 -21.01 19.33
C GLY A 79 -19.28 -21.50 18.72
N ASP A 80 -18.26 -21.62 19.57
CA ASP A 80 -17.21 -22.65 19.54
C ASP A 80 -16.48 -23.02 18.23
N VAL A 81 -16.15 -22.06 17.36
CA VAL A 81 -15.10 -22.28 16.35
C VAL A 81 -14.14 -21.09 16.30
N LYS A 82 -12.97 -21.28 16.92
CA LYS A 82 -11.79 -20.45 16.71
C LYS A 82 -11.25 -20.75 15.30
N VAL A 83 -11.54 -19.88 14.34
CA VAL A 83 -10.88 -19.94 13.03
C VAL A 83 -9.60 -19.12 13.13
N GLU A 84 -8.48 -19.84 13.21
CA GLU A 84 -7.13 -19.27 13.12
C GLU A 84 -6.93 -18.71 11.72
N SER A 85 -6.42 -17.48 11.65
CA SER A 85 -6.08 -16.78 10.42
C SER A 85 -5.18 -17.66 9.56
N SER A 86 -5.80 -18.39 8.62
CA SER A 86 -5.09 -19.26 7.70
C SER A 86 -4.18 -18.38 6.85
N ALA A 87 -2.90 -18.75 6.79
CA ALA A 87 -1.86 -18.19 5.95
C ALA A 87 -2.26 -18.17 4.47
N GLN A 88 -3.08 -17.19 4.10
CA GLN A 88 -3.27 -16.76 2.73
C GLN A 88 -2.02 -15.93 2.44
N SER A 89 -1.22 -16.33 1.45
CA SER A 89 -0.09 -15.52 0.97
C SER A 89 -0.59 -14.08 0.80
N ASP A 90 -0.09 -13.16 1.60
CA ASP A 90 -0.46 -11.75 1.53
C ASP A 90 0.26 -11.17 0.30
N THR A 91 -0.24 -11.50 -0.89
CA THR A 91 0.35 -11.12 -2.18
C THR A 91 0.53 -9.60 -2.26
N SER A 92 -0.37 -8.85 -1.62
CA SER A 92 -0.28 -7.40 -1.49
C SER A 92 0.95 -6.95 -0.69
N ARG A 93 1.32 -7.70 0.37
CA ARG A 93 2.52 -7.47 1.17
C ARG A 93 3.78 -7.84 0.40
N GLU A 94 3.78 -8.96 -0.32
CA GLU A 94 4.93 -9.37 -1.14
C GLU A 94 5.25 -8.33 -2.21
N VAL A 95 4.22 -7.83 -2.92
CA VAL A 95 4.35 -6.74 -3.89
C VAL A 95 4.88 -5.47 -3.23
N LEU A 96 4.35 -5.08 -2.07
CA LEU A 96 4.83 -3.92 -1.33
C LEU A 96 6.31 -4.06 -0.95
N GLU A 97 6.71 -5.21 -0.41
CA GLU A 97 8.09 -5.47 0.00
C GLU A 97 9.05 -5.42 -1.19
N GLU A 98 8.67 -5.99 -2.33
CA GLU A 98 9.46 -5.94 -3.57
C GLU A 98 9.62 -4.49 -4.06
N MET A 99 8.53 -3.73 -4.18
CA MET A 99 8.59 -2.34 -4.63
C MET A 99 9.39 -1.46 -3.66
N TRP A 100 9.26 -1.69 -2.36
CA TRP A 100 10.02 -0.96 -1.34
C TRP A 100 11.51 -1.30 -1.38
N ALA A 101 11.87 -2.55 -1.61
CA ALA A 101 13.27 -2.98 -1.76
C ALA A 101 13.96 -2.27 -2.92
N LEU A 102 13.21 -1.97 -4.00
CA LEU A 102 13.70 -1.15 -5.12
C LEU A 102 13.96 0.31 -4.74
N CYS A 103 13.55 0.79 -3.57
CA CYS A 103 13.74 2.17 -3.11
C CYS A 103 14.48 2.27 -1.77
N GLN A 104 15.12 1.20 -1.31
CA GLN A 104 15.78 1.15 0.01
C GLN A 104 16.95 2.14 0.18
N ASP A 105 17.55 2.56 -0.93
CA ASP A 105 18.57 3.63 -1.02
C ASP A 105 17.98 5.01 -0.74
N LEU A 106 16.68 5.19 -1.00
CA LEU A 106 15.96 6.46 -0.83
C LEU A 106 15.09 6.49 0.42
N LEU A 107 14.60 5.33 0.86
CA LEU A 107 13.61 5.22 1.92
C LEU A 107 14.21 4.60 3.18
N THR A 108 13.83 5.13 4.33
CA THR A 108 14.00 4.44 5.62
C THR A 108 12.92 3.38 5.73
N ARG A 109 13.32 2.14 5.99
CA ARG A 109 12.35 1.08 6.28
C ARG A 109 11.58 1.48 7.55
N PRO A 110 10.24 1.47 7.53
CA PRO A 110 9.48 1.66 8.76
C PRO A 110 9.79 0.50 9.72
N ASP A 111 9.92 0.81 11.00
CA ASP A 111 10.20 -0.18 12.04
C ASP A 111 8.98 -1.10 12.22
N GLY A 112 9.09 -2.39 11.85
CA GLY A 112 8.02 -3.38 12.07
C GLY A 112 6.79 -3.26 11.14
N ASP A 113 5.62 -3.70 11.61
CA ASP A 113 4.33 -3.62 10.88
C ASP A 113 3.74 -2.18 10.80
N VAL A 114 4.57 -1.15 11.02
CA VAL A 114 4.18 0.27 11.11
C VAL A 114 3.74 0.87 9.76
N TRP A 115 3.78 0.08 8.68
CA TRP A 115 3.06 0.36 7.44
C TRP A 115 1.59 0.80 7.67
N LEU A 116 1.00 0.44 8.81
CA LEU A 116 -0.40 0.65 9.17
C LEU A 116 -0.73 1.92 9.98
N CYS A 117 0.24 2.71 10.43
CA CYS A 117 -0.05 3.88 11.28
C CYS A 117 -0.15 5.16 10.43
N SER A 118 -1.37 5.52 10.04
CA SER A 118 -1.76 6.89 9.67
C SER A 118 -2.70 7.48 10.72
#